data_AF-A0A7W2AS52-F1
#
_entry.id   AF-A0A7W2AS52-F1
#
_cell.length_a   1.000
_cell.length_b   1.000
_cell.length_c   1.000
_cell.angle_alpha   90.00
_cell.angle_beta   90.00
_cell.angle_gamma   90.00
#
_symmetry.space_group_name_H-M   'P 1'
#
loop_
_entity.id
_entity.type
_entity.pdbx_description
1 polymer ?
#
loop_
_entity_poly.entity_id
_entity_poly.type
_entity_poly.pdbx_seq_one_letter_code
_entity_poly.pdbx_strand_id
1 'polypeptide(L)'
;MSFQCHSMGEEVSLGPAFSQLKQEHVQLREQMELSLQLAQAIGEDDSISDWRDLLNVLREKAIQFQRQLYLHSKREDDFVFPAIAKYIGRETGPIAVMEYEHKLAKKNLESFITKAGQLNEPVNAEQAKEIAIFMIDCCTVLSDHFMKEEKVLFPMGERLLSDREKDDLEKMIQTV
;
A
#
# COMPACT_ATOMS: atom_id res chain seq x y z
N MET A 1 18.31 31.88 -24.55
CA MET A 1 17.35 31.48 -23.50
C MET A 1 17.81 30.15 -22.96
N SER A 2 18.54 30.16 -21.86
CA SER A 2 19.08 28.95 -21.23
C SER A 2 18.00 28.35 -20.35
N PHE A 3 17.47 27.20 -20.74
CA PHE A 3 16.61 26.41 -19.86
C PHE A 3 17.47 25.86 -18.74
N GLN A 4 17.30 26.45 -17.56
CA GLN A 4 17.94 25.99 -16.34
C GLN A 4 17.18 24.75 -15.87
N CYS A 5 17.80 23.59 -16.11
CA CYS A 5 17.39 22.30 -15.57
C CYS A 5 17.27 22.46 -14.05
N HIS A 6 16.04 22.47 -13.52
CA HIS A 6 15.82 22.42 -12.08
C HIS A 6 16.30 21.07 -11.57
N SER A 7 17.18 21.13 -10.58
CA SER A 7 17.78 20.02 -9.86
C SER A 7 16.75 18.96 -9.48
N MET A 8 16.85 17.78 -10.08
CA MET A 8 16.31 16.57 -9.47
C MET A 8 17.16 16.22 -8.25
N GLY A 9 16.53 16.23 -7.08
CA GLY A 9 16.91 15.37 -5.96
C GLY A 9 17.93 15.94 -4.98
N GLU A 10 17.60 17.01 -4.26
CA GLU A 10 18.08 17.08 -2.87
C GLU A 10 17.20 16.15 -2.03
N GLU A 11 17.84 15.21 -1.33
CA GLU A 11 17.20 14.31 -0.39
C GLU A 11 16.70 15.15 0.79
N VAL A 12 15.37 15.32 0.88
CA VAL A 12 14.76 16.13 1.93
C VAL A 12 14.72 15.33 3.21
N SER A 13 15.27 15.88 4.29
CA SER A 13 15.09 15.34 5.63
C SER A 13 13.62 15.43 6.01
N LEU A 14 12.98 14.28 6.20
CA LEU A 14 11.56 14.20 6.60
C LEU A 14 11.41 14.53 8.09
N GLY A 15 10.38 15.31 8.42
CA GLY A 15 9.96 15.54 9.79
C GLY A 15 9.38 14.27 10.44
N PRO A 16 9.03 14.32 11.74
CA PRO A 16 8.61 13.15 12.50
C PRO A 16 7.40 12.41 11.89
N ALA A 17 6.37 13.14 11.47
CA ALA A 17 5.15 12.56 10.91
C ALA A 17 5.43 11.71 9.64
N PHE A 18 6.11 12.28 8.66
CA PHE A 18 6.45 11.60 7.42
C PHE A 18 7.51 10.51 7.62
N SER A 19 8.43 10.70 8.57
CA SER A 19 9.41 9.67 8.94
C SER A 19 8.74 8.44 9.54
N GLN A 20 7.71 8.62 10.37
CA GLN A 20 6.93 7.52 10.92
C GLN A 20 6.22 6.75 9.80
N LEU A 21 5.47 7.43 8.93
CA LEU A 21 4.73 6.75 7.84
C LEU A 21 5.67 5.96 6.93
N LYS A 22 6.81 6.55 6.57
CA LYS A 22 7.87 5.84 5.84
C LYS A 22 8.42 4.63 6.61
N GLN A 23 8.52 4.70 7.94
CA GLN A 23 8.97 3.57 8.76
C GLN A 23 7.92 2.44 8.82
N GLU A 24 6.62 2.78 8.82
CA GLU A 24 5.54 1.80 8.75
C GLU A 24 5.63 0.94 7.47
N HIS A 25 6.12 1.50 6.37
CA HIS A 25 6.32 0.77 5.11
C HIS A 25 7.30 -0.40 5.24
N VAL A 26 8.25 -0.38 6.19
CA VAL A 26 9.22 -1.48 6.36
C VAL A 26 8.48 -2.78 6.70
N GLN A 27 7.61 -2.73 7.71
CA GLN A 27 6.84 -3.90 8.15
C GLN A 27 5.77 -4.30 7.14
N LEU A 28 5.18 -3.33 6.42
CA LEU A 28 4.21 -3.62 5.36
C LEU A 28 4.89 -4.33 4.19
N ARG A 29 6.09 -3.90 3.78
CA ARG A 29 6.86 -4.55 2.71
C ARG A 29 7.31 -5.96 3.06
N GLU A 30 7.75 -6.21 4.29
CA GLU A 30 8.08 -7.56 4.75
C GLU A 30 6.88 -8.52 4.62
N GLN A 31 5.69 -8.06 5.01
CA GLN A 31 4.47 -8.86 4.85
C GLN A 31 4.07 -9.04 3.39
N MET A 32 4.25 -8.01 2.55
CA MET A 32 4.01 -8.08 1.11
C MET A 32 4.94 -9.08 0.43
N GLU A 33 6.23 -9.08 0.77
CA GLU A 33 7.22 -9.99 0.20
C GLU A 33 6.85 -11.45 0.50
N LEU A 34 6.57 -11.77 1.77
CA LEU A 34 6.16 -13.12 2.17
C LEU A 34 4.87 -13.56 1.49
N SER A 35 3.89 -12.65 1.38
CA SER A 35 2.60 -12.94 0.74
C SER A 35 2.75 -13.11 -0.77
N LEU A 36 3.61 -12.32 -1.41
CA LEU A 36 3.89 -12.40 -2.84
C LEU A 36 4.59 -13.71 -3.20
N GLN A 37 5.59 -14.12 -2.43
CA GLN A 37 6.28 -15.40 -2.62
C GLN A 37 5.30 -16.59 -2.54
N LEU A 38 4.42 -16.58 -1.54
CA LEU A 38 3.38 -17.62 -1.40
C LEU A 38 2.38 -17.57 -2.55
N ALA A 39 1.90 -16.39 -2.93
CA ALA A 39 0.96 -16.23 -4.03
C ALA A 39 1.55 -16.73 -5.37
N GLN A 40 2.84 -16.46 -5.62
CA GLN A 40 3.54 -16.90 -6.83
C GLN A 40 3.82 -18.41 -6.85
N ALA A 41 3.94 -19.07 -5.70
CA ALA A 41 4.11 -20.52 -5.63
C ALA A 41 2.79 -21.29 -5.84
N ILE A 42 1.64 -20.63 -5.67
CA ILE A 42 0.33 -21.27 -5.82
C ILE A 42 0.09 -21.67 -7.28
N GLY A 43 -0.20 -22.96 -7.49
CA GLY A 43 -0.44 -23.56 -8.80
C GLY A 43 0.82 -23.95 -9.58
N GLU A 44 2.01 -23.88 -9.00
CA GLU A 44 3.28 -24.21 -9.70
C GLU A 44 3.75 -25.66 -9.46
N ASP A 45 3.25 -26.34 -8.43
CA ASP A 45 3.62 -27.74 -8.12
C ASP A 45 2.55 -28.71 -8.67
N ASP A 46 2.88 -29.42 -9.75
CA ASP A 46 1.99 -30.40 -10.40
C ASP A 46 1.62 -31.60 -9.50
N SER A 47 2.31 -31.81 -8.38
CA SER A 47 1.97 -32.85 -7.42
C SER A 47 0.79 -32.49 -6.50
N ILE A 48 0.42 -31.20 -6.44
CA ILE A 48 -0.66 -30.70 -5.60
C ILE A 48 -1.98 -30.70 -6.37
N SER A 49 -2.90 -31.58 -5.97
CA SER A 49 -4.24 -31.68 -6.57
C SER A 49 -5.29 -30.77 -5.91
N ASP A 50 -5.01 -30.26 -4.70
CA ASP A 50 -5.91 -29.36 -3.95
C ASP A 50 -5.11 -28.25 -3.26
N TRP A 51 -5.34 -27.01 -3.68
CA TRP A 51 -4.59 -25.83 -3.24
C TRP A 51 -5.22 -25.08 -2.06
N ARG A 52 -6.33 -25.58 -1.50
CA ARG A 52 -7.07 -24.89 -0.42
C ARG A 52 -6.21 -24.56 0.80
N ASP A 53 -5.33 -25.48 1.23
CA ASP A 53 -4.52 -25.26 2.42
C ASP A 53 -3.54 -24.09 2.24
N LEU A 54 -2.86 -24.02 1.08
CA LEU A 54 -1.96 -22.90 0.78
C LEU A 54 -2.72 -21.58 0.61
N LEU A 55 -3.90 -21.60 -0.02
CA LEU A 55 -4.77 -20.43 -0.12
C LEU A 55 -5.24 -19.95 1.27
N ASN A 56 -5.54 -20.87 2.19
CA ASN A 56 -5.92 -20.54 3.57
C ASN A 56 -4.75 -19.92 4.35
N VAL A 57 -3.54 -20.48 4.22
CA VAL A 57 -2.33 -19.90 4.82
C VAL A 57 -2.08 -18.47 4.31
N LEU A 58 -2.19 -18.27 3.00
CA LEU A 58 -2.03 -16.94 2.42
C LEU A 58 -3.15 -15.99 2.86
N ARG A 59 -4.39 -16.48 3.00
CA ARG A 59 -5.54 -15.71 3.51
C ARG A 59 -5.32 -15.22 4.93
N GLU A 60 -4.79 -16.05 5.82
CA GLU A 60 -4.49 -15.64 7.20
C GLU A 60 -3.47 -14.49 7.23
N LYS A 61 -2.43 -14.58 6.40
CA LYS A 61 -1.43 -13.51 6.23
C LYS A 61 -2.05 -12.24 5.68
N ALA A 62 -2.90 -12.36 4.66
CA ALA A 62 -3.61 -11.23 4.07
C ALA A 62 -4.53 -10.51 5.07
N ILE A 63 -5.20 -11.24 5.97
CA ILE A 63 -6.03 -10.64 7.04
C ILE A 63 -5.18 -9.88 8.05
N GLN A 64 -4.00 -10.39 8.42
CA GLN A 64 -3.08 -9.69 9.31
C GLN A 64 -2.54 -8.42 8.65
N PHE A 65 -2.11 -8.54 7.40
CA PHE A 65 -1.65 -7.44 6.56
C PHE A 65 -2.71 -6.34 6.42
N GLN A 66 -3.97 -6.71 6.13
CA GLN A 66 -5.09 -5.78 5.99
C GLN A 66 -5.27 -4.87 7.20
N ARG A 67 -5.06 -5.39 8.42
CA ARG A 67 -5.22 -4.60 9.65
C ARG A 67 -4.17 -3.50 9.74
N GLN A 68 -2.91 -3.82 9.43
CA GLN A 68 -1.81 -2.85 9.49
C GLN A 68 -1.94 -1.83 8.35
N LEU A 69 -2.21 -2.30 7.13
CA LEU A 69 -2.41 -1.44 5.97
C LEU A 69 -3.57 -0.47 6.20
N TYR A 70 -4.67 -0.91 6.82
CA TYR A 70 -5.79 -0.04 7.13
C TYR A 70 -5.42 1.11 8.07
N LEU A 71 -4.64 0.87 9.12
CA LEU A 71 -4.22 1.93 10.06
C LEU A 71 -3.32 2.94 9.36
N HIS A 72 -2.37 2.46 8.55
CA HIS A 72 -1.48 3.27 7.75
C HIS A 72 -2.25 4.18 6.77
N SER A 73 -3.04 3.58 5.86
CA SER A 73 -3.82 4.34 4.88
C SER A 73 -4.84 5.26 5.53
N LYS A 74 -5.36 4.92 6.72
CA LYS A 74 -6.28 5.80 7.45
C LYS A 74 -5.59 7.08 7.93
N ARG A 75 -4.34 7.01 8.41
CA ARG A 75 -3.58 8.23 8.78
C ARG A 75 -3.39 9.13 7.57
N GLU A 76 -3.17 8.54 6.41
CA GLU A 76 -2.97 9.27 5.17
C GLU A 76 -4.25 9.89 4.64
N ASP A 77 -5.32 9.09 4.51
CA ASP A 77 -6.62 9.53 4.01
C ASP A 77 -7.26 10.60 4.90
N ASP A 78 -7.15 10.46 6.23
CA ASP A 78 -7.80 11.36 7.19
C ASP A 78 -6.98 12.64 7.47
N PHE A 79 -5.65 12.59 7.39
CA PHE A 79 -4.80 13.70 7.83
C PHE A 79 -3.77 14.16 6.80
N VAL A 80 -2.98 13.26 6.21
CA VAL A 80 -1.88 13.64 5.30
C VAL A 80 -2.42 14.21 3.99
N PHE A 81 -3.30 13.48 3.30
CA PHE A 81 -3.84 13.90 2.02
C PHE A 81 -4.63 15.20 2.16
N PRO A 82 -5.51 15.39 3.16
CA PRO A 82 -6.18 16.66 3.39
C PRO A 82 -5.21 17.82 3.68
N ALA A 83 -4.12 17.58 4.42
CA ALA A 83 -3.14 18.63 4.71
C ALA A 83 -2.43 19.10 3.43
N ILE A 84 -1.97 18.17 2.58
CA ILE A 84 -1.28 18.49 1.33
C ILE A 84 -2.25 19.08 0.29
N ALA A 85 -3.48 18.55 0.20
CA ALA A 85 -4.49 18.97 -0.77
C ALA A 85 -4.88 20.46 -0.64
N LYS A 86 -4.69 21.09 0.52
CA LYS A 86 -4.88 22.55 0.70
C LYS A 86 -4.00 23.37 -0.26
N TYR A 87 -2.87 22.83 -0.67
CA TYR A 87 -1.86 23.53 -1.49
C TYR A 87 -1.93 23.15 -2.96
N ILE A 88 -2.26 21.89 -3.28
CA ILE A 88 -2.18 21.35 -4.65
C ILE A 88 -3.53 20.92 -5.22
N GLY A 89 -4.60 21.03 -4.45
CA GLY A 89 -5.92 20.49 -4.79
C GLY A 89 -6.04 18.99 -4.53
N ARG A 90 -7.28 18.49 -4.53
CA ARG A 90 -7.62 17.08 -4.25
C ARG A 90 -8.12 16.34 -5.48
N GLU A 91 -8.99 16.99 -6.25
CA GLU A 91 -9.78 16.36 -7.32
C GLU A 91 -8.96 15.94 -8.56
N THR A 92 -7.77 16.51 -8.73
CA THR A 92 -6.87 16.18 -9.84
C THR A 92 -5.43 16.16 -9.36
N GLY A 93 -4.56 15.39 -10.04
CA GLY A 93 -3.14 15.32 -9.71
C GLY A 93 -2.79 14.22 -8.70
N PRO A 94 -1.69 14.35 -7.94
CA PRO A 94 -1.12 13.24 -7.19
C PRO A 94 -2.08 12.68 -6.13
N ILE A 95 -2.80 13.52 -5.37
CA ILE A 95 -3.73 13.04 -4.32
C ILE A 95 -4.82 12.14 -4.89
N ALA A 96 -5.46 12.54 -6.01
CA ALA A 96 -6.48 11.73 -6.66
C ALA A 96 -5.95 10.35 -7.10
N VAL A 97 -4.70 10.27 -7.55
CA VAL A 97 -4.03 9.01 -7.91
C VAL A 97 -3.80 8.15 -6.66
N MET A 98 -3.29 8.74 -5.57
CA MET A 98 -3.05 8.03 -4.31
C MET A 98 -4.35 7.42 -3.75
N GLU A 99 -5.43 8.21 -3.69
CA GLU A 99 -6.73 7.72 -3.20
C GLU A 99 -7.32 6.63 -4.09
N TYR A 100 -7.10 6.71 -5.41
CA TYR A 100 -7.50 5.65 -6.34
C TYR A 100 -6.71 4.35 -6.07
N GLU A 101 -5.41 4.45 -5.85
CA GLU A 101 -4.54 3.31 -5.56
C GLU A 101 -4.87 2.66 -4.21
N HIS A 102 -5.18 3.44 -3.17
CA HIS A 102 -5.73 2.91 -1.92
C HIS A 102 -6.99 2.07 -2.15
N LYS A 103 -7.95 2.59 -2.94
CA LYS A 103 -9.19 1.86 -3.26
C LYS A 103 -8.90 0.59 -4.06
N LEU A 104 -7.99 0.64 -5.01
CA LEU A 104 -7.64 -0.49 -5.87
C LEU A 104 -6.93 -1.59 -5.07
N ALA A 105 -5.91 -1.25 -4.28
CA ALA A 105 -5.19 -2.17 -3.41
C ALA A 105 -6.14 -2.85 -2.41
N LYS A 106 -7.02 -2.07 -1.77
CA LYS A 106 -8.04 -2.57 -0.85
C LYS A 106 -8.99 -3.54 -1.53
N LYS A 107 -9.51 -3.18 -2.72
CA LYS A 107 -10.42 -4.05 -3.50
C LYS A 107 -9.76 -5.39 -3.84
N ASN A 108 -8.51 -5.37 -4.27
CA ASN A 108 -7.76 -6.59 -4.60
C ASN A 108 -7.57 -7.47 -3.37
N LEU A 109 -7.14 -6.88 -2.25
CA LEU A 109 -6.97 -7.59 -0.98
C LEU A 109 -8.27 -8.22 -0.47
N GLU A 110 -9.38 -7.47 -0.50
CA GLU A 110 -10.70 -7.96 -0.11
C GLU A 110 -11.21 -9.07 -1.03
N SER A 111 -10.95 -8.95 -2.34
CA SER A 111 -11.30 -9.97 -3.34
C SER A 111 -10.56 -11.27 -3.06
N PHE A 112 -9.26 -11.21 -2.77
CA PHE A 112 -8.47 -12.36 -2.36
C PHE A 112 -9.03 -13.01 -1.08
N ILE A 113 -9.17 -12.24 0.01
CA ILE A 113 -9.64 -12.74 1.31
C ILE A 113 -11.03 -13.38 1.20
N THR A 114 -11.92 -12.78 0.42
CA THR A 114 -13.28 -13.29 0.23
C THR A 114 -13.28 -14.59 -0.56
N LYS A 115 -12.61 -14.62 -1.71
CA LYS A 115 -12.56 -15.80 -2.59
C LYS A 115 -11.89 -16.98 -1.91
N ALA A 116 -10.74 -16.76 -1.26
CA ALA A 116 -10.04 -17.80 -0.51
C ALA A 116 -10.88 -18.31 0.69
N GLY A 117 -11.77 -17.48 1.25
CA GLY A 117 -12.65 -17.86 2.36
C GLY A 117 -13.93 -18.59 1.97
N GLN A 118 -14.23 -18.75 0.68
CA GLN A 118 -15.45 -19.36 0.16
C GLN A 118 -15.22 -20.75 -0.46
N LEU A 119 -14.03 -21.33 -0.26
CA LEU A 119 -13.62 -22.59 -0.87
C LEU A 119 -14.21 -23.79 -0.12
N ASN A 120 -15.16 -24.49 -0.75
CA ASN A 120 -15.84 -25.65 -0.17
C ASN A 120 -15.47 -26.98 -0.85
N GLU A 121 -14.92 -26.92 -2.06
CA GLU A 121 -14.51 -28.08 -2.87
C GLU A 121 -13.02 -28.00 -3.19
N PRO A 122 -12.35 -29.12 -3.53
CA PRO A 122 -10.95 -29.10 -3.96
C PRO A 122 -10.69 -28.09 -5.09
N VAL A 123 -9.60 -27.34 -4.98
CA VAL A 123 -9.24 -26.28 -5.93
C VAL A 123 -8.04 -26.72 -6.75
N ASN A 124 -8.21 -26.77 -8.07
CA ASN A 124 -7.12 -27.12 -8.98
C ASN A 124 -6.13 -25.95 -9.16
N ALA A 125 -4.98 -26.20 -9.80
CA ALA A 125 -3.93 -25.20 -9.97
C ALA A 125 -4.40 -23.93 -10.71
N GLU A 126 -5.22 -24.06 -11.76
CA GLU A 126 -5.71 -22.92 -12.54
C GLU A 126 -6.60 -22.00 -11.69
N GLN A 127 -7.59 -22.56 -11.02
CA GLN A 127 -8.47 -21.84 -10.10
C GLN A 127 -7.68 -21.21 -8.94
N ALA A 128 -6.65 -21.90 -8.44
CA ALA A 128 -5.82 -21.38 -7.37
C ALA A 128 -5.04 -20.13 -7.81
N LYS A 129 -4.48 -20.14 -9.03
CA LYS A 129 -3.82 -18.97 -9.64
C LYS A 129 -4.78 -17.81 -9.84
N GLU A 130 -5.99 -18.06 -10.31
CA GLU A 130 -7.04 -17.05 -10.46
C GLU A 130 -7.45 -16.39 -9.14
N ILE A 131 -7.30 -17.08 -8.01
CA ILE A 131 -7.53 -16.51 -6.68
C ILE A 131 -6.28 -15.77 -6.21
N ALA A 132 -5.10 -16.37 -6.34
CA ALA A 132 -3.83 -15.80 -5.88
C ALA A 132 -3.46 -14.49 -6.60
N ILE A 133 -3.88 -14.31 -7.86
CA ILE A 133 -3.59 -13.10 -8.64
C ILE A 133 -4.06 -11.82 -7.95
N PHE A 134 -5.18 -11.86 -7.21
CA PHE A 134 -5.65 -10.70 -6.45
C PHE A 134 -4.65 -10.24 -5.38
N MET A 135 -3.93 -11.17 -4.74
CA MET A 135 -2.88 -10.81 -3.77
C MET A 135 -1.65 -10.24 -4.49
N ILE A 136 -1.28 -10.80 -5.65
CA ILE A 136 -0.18 -10.30 -6.49
C ILE A 136 -0.47 -8.87 -6.96
N ASP A 137 -1.68 -8.62 -7.45
CA ASP A 137 -2.11 -7.30 -7.92
C ASP A 137 -2.16 -6.29 -6.78
N CYS A 138 -2.61 -6.70 -5.58
CA CYS A 138 -2.54 -5.86 -4.38
C CYS A 138 -1.09 -5.44 -4.07
N CYS A 139 -0.16 -6.41 -4.02
CA CYS A 139 1.25 -6.13 -3.77
C CYS A 139 1.88 -5.23 -4.85
N THR A 140 1.49 -5.41 -6.11
CA THR A 140 1.98 -4.59 -7.24
C THR A 140 1.56 -3.13 -7.08
N VAL A 141 0.26 -2.89 -6.82
CA VAL A 141 -0.27 -1.53 -6.62
C VAL A 141 0.42 -0.85 -5.43
N LEU A 142 0.55 -1.56 -4.30
CA LEU A 142 1.17 -0.99 -3.09
C LEU A 142 2.67 -0.71 -3.23
N SER A 143 3.37 -1.51 -4.03
CA SER A 143 4.81 -1.27 -4.30
C SER A 143 5.02 0.06 -5.01
N ASP A 144 4.22 0.32 -6.06
CA ASP A 144 4.24 1.59 -6.78
C ASP A 144 3.75 2.75 -5.92
N HIS A 145 2.74 2.49 -5.08
CA HIS A 145 2.16 3.46 -4.16
C HIS A 145 3.18 3.97 -3.15
N PHE A 146 3.81 3.07 -2.38
CA PHE A 146 4.82 3.44 -1.38
C PHE A 146 6.03 4.15 -2.01
N MET A 147 6.40 3.80 -3.25
CA MET A 147 7.43 4.52 -3.98
C MET A 147 7.02 5.99 -4.23
N LYS A 148 5.78 6.24 -4.68
CA LYS A 148 5.26 7.60 -4.90
C LYS A 148 5.22 8.39 -3.60
N GLU A 149 4.85 7.77 -2.49
CA GLU A 149 4.85 8.42 -1.19
C GLU A 149 6.24 8.87 -0.79
N GLU A 150 7.18 7.94 -0.75
CA GLU A 150 8.51 8.21 -0.24
C GLU A 150 9.34 9.13 -1.13
N LYS A 151 9.13 9.07 -2.45
CA LYS A 151 9.92 9.84 -3.43
C LYS A 151 9.25 11.13 -3.86
N VAL A 152 7.93 11.24 -3.74
CA VAL A 152 7.17 12.39 -4.23
C VAL A 152 6.34 13.01 -3.13
N LEU A 153 5.37 12.28 -2.56
CA LEU A 153 4.35 12.88 -1.71
C LEU A 153 4.91 13.38 -0.38
N PHE A 154 5.69 12.56 0.34
CA PHE A 154 6.26 12.95 1.63
C PHE A 154 7.27 14.10 1.48
N PRO A 155 8.24 14.09 0.54
CA PRO A 155 9.10 15.25 0.30
C PRO A 155 8.34 16.49 -0.16
N MET A 156 7.20 16.33 -0.86
CA MET A 156 6.34 17.44 -1.24
C MET A 156 5.64 18.03 -0.02
N GLY A 157 5.02 17.20 0.83
CA GLY A 157 4.40 17.64 2.08
C GLY A 157 5.40 18.35 2.99
N GLU A 158 6.61 17.82 3.12
CA GLU A 158 7.68 18.42 3.93
C GLU A 158 8.05 19.85 3.49
N ARG A 159 8.00 20.13 2.18
CA ARG A 159 8.29 21.45 1.62
C ARG A 159 7.10 22.41 1.65
N LEU A 160 5.87 21.88 1.55
CA LEU A 160 4.65 22.70 1.45
C LEU A 160 4.09 23.12 2.80
N LEU A 161 4.11 22.20 3.78
CA LEU A 161 3.52 22.44 5.09
C LEU A 161 4.43 23.37 5.92
N SER A 162 3.82 24.30 6.66
CA SER A 162 4.53 25.09 7.67
C SER A 162 4.93 24.22 8.87
N ASP A 163 5.93 24.66 9.65
CA ASP A 163 6.37 23.91 10.84
C ASP A 163 5.21 23.62 11.81
N ARG A 164 4.31 24.58 12.01
CA ARG A 164 3.10 24.39 12.82
C ARG A 164 2.19 23.30 12.27
N GLU A 165 1.98 23.25 10.95
CA GLU A 165 1.14 22.21 10.34
C GLU A 165 1.79 20.83 10.43
N LYS A 166 3.12 20.74 10.38
CA LYS A 166 3.84 19.48 10.61
C LYS A 166 3.71 19.02 12.06
N ASP A 167 3.85 19.92 13.03
CA ASP A 167 3.66 19.62 14.46
C ASP A 167 2.22 19.14 14.75
N ASP A 168 1.24 19.75 14.10
CA ASP A 168 -0.17 19.36 14.24
C ASP A 168 -0.42 18.00 13.55
N LEU A 169 0.15 17.77 12.36
CA LEU A 169 0.04 16.50 11.64
C LEU A 169 0.65 15.34 12.44
N GLU A 170 1.82 15.54 13.05
CA GLU A 170 2.47 14.54 13.90
C GLU A 170 1.54 14.06 15.03
N LYS A 171 0.84 14.99 15.69
CA LYS A 171 -0.12 14.64 16.75
C LYS A 171 -1.34 13.91 16.22
N MET A 172 -1.87 14.34 15.08
CA MET A 172 -3.07 13.76 14.48
C MET A 172 -2.86 12.29 14.08
N ILE A 173 -1.72 11.97 13.47
CA ILE A 173 -1.43 10.60 13.04
C ILE A 173 -1.29 9.60 14.20
N GLN A 174 -1.05 10.08 15.44
CA GLN A 174 -1.05 9.23 16.65
C GLN A 174 -2.44 8.85 17.14
N THR A 175 -3.51 9.47 16.63
CA THR A 175 -4.88 9.24 17.12
C THR A 175 -5.59 8.06 16.44
N VAL A 176 -4.90 7.41 15.50
CA VAL A 176 -5.37 6.22 14.75
C VAL A 176 -4.76 4.97 15.34
#